data_AF-P59886-F1
#
_entry.id   AF-P59886-F1
#
_cell.length_a   1.000
_cell.length_b   1.000
_cell.length_c   1.000
_cell.angle_alpha   90.00
_cell.angle_beta   90.00
_cell.angle_gamma   90.00
#
_symmetry.space_group_name_H-M   'P 1'
#
loop_
_entity.id
_entity.type
_entity.pdbx_description
1 polymer ?
#
loop_
_entity_poly.entity_id
_entity_poly.type
_entity_poly.pdbx_seq_one_letter_code
_entity_poly.pdbx_strand_id
1 'polypeptide(L)' 'GVPINVKCRGSPQCIQPCRDAGMRFGKCMNGKCHCTPQ' A
#
# COMPACT_ATOMS: atom_id res chain seq x y z
N GLY A 1 -4.61 7.65 -4.43
CA GLY A 1 -4.24 6.39 -3.78
C GLY A 1 -5.35 5.98 -2.83
N VAL A 2 -5.74 4.71 -2.85
CA VAL A 2 -6.69 4.08 -1.95
C VAL A 2 -5.95 3.61 -0.69
N PRO A 3 -6.31 4.09 0.51
CA PRO A 3 -5.76 3.55 1.74
C PRO A 3 -6.31 2.14 1.96
N ILE A 4 -5.42 1.19 2.25
CA ILE A 4 -5.78 -0.16 2.72
C ILE A 4 -5.45 -0.28 4.20
N ASN A 5 -6.20 -1.11 4.93
CA ASN A 5 -6.00 -1.30 6.38
C ASN A 5 -4.80 -2.24 6.68
N VAL A 6 -3.66 -1.96 6.07
CA VAL A 6 -2.40 -2.67 6.31
C VAL A 6 -1.47 -1.70 7.03
N LYS A 7 -1.06 -2.09 8.23
CA LYS A 7 -0.05 -1.35 8.98
C LYS A 7 1.30 -1.54 8.29
N CYS A 8 2.02 -0.44 8.16
CA CYS A 8 3.35 -0.45 7.56
C CYS A 8 4.30 0.42 8.36
N ARG A 9 5.58 0.08 8.31
CA ARG A 9 6.68 0.93 8.79
C ARG A 9 7.48 1.55 7.66
N GLY A 10 7.29 1.05 6.43
CA GLY A 10 7.94 1.57 5.23
C GLY A 10 7.22 1.12 3.97
N SER A 11 7.42 1.87 2.88
CA SER A 11 6.76 1.63 1.59
C SER A 11 6.95 0.23 1.01
N PRO A 12 8.10 -0.46 1.17
CA PRO A 12 8.26 -1.83 0.66
C PRO A 12 7.24 -2.82 1.23
N GLN A 13 6.79 -2.63 2.47
CA GLN A 13 5.78 -3.49 3.11
C GLN A 13 4.39 -3.34 2.47
N CYS A 14 4.17 -2.28 1.71
CA CYS A 14 2.92 -2.03 1.00
C CYS A 14 2.93 -2.55 -0.43
N ILE A 15 4.09 -2.88 -1.00
CA ILE A 15 4.18 -3.31 -2.41
C ILE A 15 3.38 -4.59 -2.61
N GLN A 16 3.65 -5.63 -1.80
CA GLN A 16 2.97 -6.92 -1.94
C GLN A 16 1.47 -6.83 -1.65
N PRO A 17 1.00 -6.24 -0.53
CA PRO A 17 -0.43 -6.12 -0.26
C PRO A 17 -1.18 -5.28 -1.30
N CYS A 18 -0.57 -4.21 -1.82
CA CYS A 18 -1.19 -3.44 -2.89
C CYS A 18 -1.24 -4.25 -4.20
N ARG A 19 -0.19 -4.99 -4.54
CA ARG A 19 -0.17 -5.87 -5.71
C ARG A 19 -1.23 -6.97 -5.63
N ASP A 20 -1.39 -7.58 -4.47
CA ASP A 20 -2.40 -8.61 -4.21
C ASP A 20 -3.83 -8.03 -4.28
N ALA A 21 -4.00 -6.74 -3.96
CA ALA A 21 -5.25 -6.00 -4.16
C ALA A 21 -5.48 -5.54 -5.62
N GLY A 22 -4.62 -5.93 -6.58
CA GLY A 22 -4.70 -5.51 -7.98
C GLY A 22 -4.25 -4.06 -8.23
N MET A 23 -3.48 -3.48 -7.31
CA MET A 23 -3.01 -2.10 -7.37
C MET A 23 -1.55 -2.03 -7.83
N ARG A 24 -1.16 -0.91 -8.44
CA ARG A 24 0.11 -0.77 -9.16
C ARG A 24 1.32 -0.54 -8.25
N PHE A 25 1.13 0.26 -7.20
CA PHE A 25 2.16 0.55 -6.21
C PHE A 25 1.56 0.84 -4.85
N GLY A 26 2.32 0.59 -3.78
CA GLY A 26 1.97 0.93 -2.41
C GLY A 26 3.00 1.86 -1.79
N LYS A 27 2.55 2.92 -1.12
CA LYS A 27 3.38 3.77 -0.27
C LYS A 27 2.89 3.71 1.17
N CYS A 28 3.82 3.70 2.11
CA CYS A 28 3.45 3.79 3.52
C CYS A 28 3.28 5.26 3.90
N MET A 29 2.09 5.65 4.33
CA MET A 29 1.79 7.00 4.81
C MET A 29 1.08 6.91 6.15
N ASN A 30 1.61 7.61 7.16
CA ASN A 30 1.08 7.63 8.52
C ASN A 30 0.85 6.23 9.13
N GLY A 31 1.77 5.30 8.85
CA GLY A 31 1.69 3.91 9.31
C GLY A 31 0.66 3.04 8.59
N LYS A 32 0.05 3.52 7.50
CA LYS A 32 -0.90 2.77 6.67
C LYS A 32 -0.46 2.71 5.22
N CYS A 33 -0.77 1.61 4.55
CA CYS A 33 -0.50 1.49 3.13
C CYS A 33 -1.53 2.26 2.30
N HIS A 34 -1.04 3.16 1.46
CA HIS A 34 -1.81 3.83 0.42
C HIS A 34 -1.39 3.26 -0.92
N CYS A 35 -2.28 2.47 -1.50
CA CYS A 35 -2.11 1.86 -2.80
C CYS A 35 -2.57 2.81 -3.90
N THR A 36 -1.97 2.77 -5.07
CA THR A 36 -2.49 3.52 -6.22
C THR A 36 -3.08 2.54 -7.22
N PRO A 37 -4.34 2.74 -7.63
CA PRO A 37 -4.97 1.92 -8.65
C PRO A 37 -4.19 1.98 -9.97
N GLN A 38 -4.29 0.90 -10.74
CA GLN A 38 -3.64 0.81 -12.05
C GLN A 38 -4.26 1.80 -13.05
#